data_AF-Q75WF7-F1
#
_entry.id   AF-Q75WF7-F1
#
_cell.length_a   1.000
_cell.length_b   1.000
_cell.length_c   1.000
_cell.angle_alpha   90.00
_cell.angle_beta   90.00
_cell.angle_gamma   90.00
#
_symmetry.space_group_name_H-M   'P 1'
#
loop_
_entity.id
_entity.type
_entity.pdbx_description
1 polymer ?
#
loop_
_entity_poly.entity_id
_entity_poly.type
_entity_poly.pdbx_seq_one_letter_code
_entity_poly.pdbx_strand_id
1 'polypeptide(L)'
;KTSSTEGVCSDLVRPKRSVDLAQTFEQMAKSFGLYQHCCTSGTKSSSMLETCKHRSERLSFPPNFDMNQKKRCAYAFMKCCVQAIKLRQENVDKIILSHSATDVLLDAMPPKIRSYFPESWLWEEHTSKSGSVSITKIIPDTLTTWELKAVAVFSE
;
A
#
# COMPACT_ATOMS: atom_id res chain seq x y z
N LYS A 1 -42.70 5.39 8.31
CA LYS A 1 -42.18 4.44 7.30
C LYS A 1 -41.40 5.27 6.28
N THR A 2 -40.12 5.51 6.55
CA THR A 2 -39.27 6.37 5.72
C THR A 2 -38.05 5.55 5.28
N SER A 3 -38.10 5.24 3.99
CA SER A 3 -37.08 4.69 3.10
C SER A 3 -35.63 4.89 3.53
N SER A 4 -34.95 3.78 3.83
CA SER A 4 -33.49 3.67 3.86
C SER A 4 -32.99 3.64 2.40
N THR A 5 -32.55 4.78 1.88
CA THR A 5 -31.74 4.80 0.67
C THR A 5 -30.35 4.27 1.00
N GLU A 6 -29.94 3.23 0.29
CA GLU A 6 -28.62 2.63 0.30
C GLU A 6 -27.52 3.69 0.20
N GLY A 7 -26.88 3.97 1.33
CA GLY A 7 -25.68 4.79 1.37
C GLY A 7 -24.52 3.98 0.86
N VAL A 8 -24.30 3.98 -0.46
CA VAL A 8 -22.98 3.66 -0.99
C VAL A 8 -22.02 4.67 -0.37
N CYS A 9 -21.11 4.18 0.47
CA CYS A 9 -19.99 4.97 0.96
C CYS A 9 -19.05 5.21 -0.22
N SER A 10 -19.43 6.13 -1.10
CA SER A 10 -18.49 6.80 -1.98
C SER A 10 -17.65 7.66 -1.06
N ASP A 11 -16.55 7.08 -0.58
CA ASP A 11 -15.46 7.83 0.01
C ASP A 11 -15.20 8.99 -0.95
N LEU A 12 -15.64 10.19 -0.57
CA LEU A 12 -15.13 11.42 -1.16
C LEU A 12 -13.66 11.42 -0.78
N VAL A 13 -12.84 10.76 -1.59
CA VAL A 13 -11.40 10.65 -1.39
C VAL A 13 -10.90 12.07 -1.37
N ARG A 14 -10.68 12.57 -0.16
CA ARG A 14 -10.07 13.86 0.09
C ARG A 14 -8.84 13.95 -0.82
N PRO A 15 -8.73 14.97 -1.69
CA PRO A 15 -7.63 15.03 -2.64
C PRO A 15 -6.32 14.86 -1.88
N LYS A 16 -5.55 13.85 -2.27
CA LYS A 16 -4.26 13.54 -1.65
C LYS A 16 -3.41 14.79 -1.77
N ARG A 17 -3.12 15.48 -0.66
CA ARG A 17 -2.49 16.82 -0.66
C ARG A 17 -0.99 16.81 -0.99
N SER A 18 -0.51 15.77 -1.67
CA SER A 18 0.91 15.57 -2.02
C SER A 18 1.14 15.25 -3.50
N VAL A 19 0.14 15.51 -4.34
CA VAL A 19 0.19 15.30 -5.80
C VAL A 19 1.42 15.99 -6.43
N ASP A 20 1.89 17.12 -5.88
CA ASP A 20 3.02 17.89 -6.45
C ASP A 20 4.37 17.15 -6.35
N LEU A 21 4.75 16.66 -5.17
CA LEU A 21 6.06 16.01 -4.97
C LEU A 21 6.14 14.65 -5.70
N ALA A 22 5.03 13.90 -5.72
CA ALA A 22 4.97 12.64 -6.45
C ALA A 22 5.08 12.85 -7.97
N GLN A 23 4.36 13.85 -8.51
CA GLN A 23 4.43 14.19 -9.94
C GLN A 23 5.83 14.67 -10.35
N THR A 24 6.49 15.48 -9.52
CA THR A 24 7.87 15.93 -9.82
C THR A 24 8.86 14.76 -9.87
N PHE A 25 8.73 13.78 -8.97
CA PHE A 25 9.54 12.56 -9.01
C PHE A 25 9.27 11.69 -10.24
N GLU A 26 8.00 11.56 -10.65
CA GLU A 26 7.65 10.84 -11.87
C GLU A 26 8.21 11.51 -13.12
N GLN A 27 8.09 12.83 -13.23
CA GLN A 27 8.66 13.61 -14.35
C GLN A 27 10.18 13.47 -14.41
N MET A 28 10.85 13.54 -13.26
CA MET A 28 12.28 13.34 -13.17
C MET A 28 12.67 11.93 -13.60
N ALA A 29 11.92 10.91 -13.18
CA ALA A 29 12.19 9.53 -13.58
C ALA A 29 12.00 9.31 -15.08
N LYS A 30 10.98 9.92 -15.70
CA LYS A 30 10.75 9.87 -17.16
C LYS A 30 11.92 10.46 -17.95
N SER A 31 12.63 11.46 -17.41
CA SER A 31 13.79 12.08 -18.08
C SER A 31 14.96 11.10 -18.32
N PHE A 32 15.05 10.01 -17.55
CA PHE A 32 16.12 9.01 -17.68
C PHE A 32 15.79 7.84 -18.61
N GLY A 33 14.59 7.81 -19.21
CA GLY A 33 14.18 6.80 -20.18
C GLY A 33 14.30 5.36 -19.64
N LEU A 34 15.17 4.55 -20.25
CA LEU A 34 15.40 3.15 -19.86
C LEU A 34 15.84 2.98 -18.39
N TYR A 35 16.45 3.99 -17.78
CA TYR A 35 16.91 3.97 -16.38
C TYR A 35 15.91 4.62 -15.42
N GLN A 36 14.65 4.77 -15.83
CA GLN A 36 13.57 5.29 -14.99
C GLN A 36 13.49 4.54 -13.65
N HIS A 37 13.55 3.20 -13.68
CA HIS A 37 13.49 2.36 -12.47
C HIS A 37 14.63 2.63 -11.47
N CYS A 38 15.81 3.03 -11.96
CA CYS A 38 16.95 3.42 -11.13
C CYS A 38 16.67 4.75 -10.43
N CYS A 39 16.11 5.72 -11.17
CA CYS A 39 15.72 7.00 -10.63
C CYS A 39 14.60 6.86 -9.58
N THR A 40 13.53 6.09 -9.88
CA THR A 40 12.44 5.85 -8.93
C THR A 40 12.90 5.13 -7.67
N SER A 41 13.94 4.30 -7.76
CA SER A 41 14.56 3.68 -6.58
C SER A 41 15.36 4.69 -5.76
N GLY A 42 16.02 5.66 -6.42
CA GLY A 42 16.76 6.74 -5.78
C GLY A 42 15.86 7.75 -5.07
N THR A 43 14.64 7.98 -5.59
CA THR A 43 13.67 8.86 -4.96
C THR A 43 13.07 8.26 -3.69
N LYS A 44 13.26 6.98 -3.35
CA LYS A 44 12.76 6.39 -2.10
C LYS A 44 13.57 6.89 -0.90
N SER A 45 12.89 7.15 0.23
CA SER A 45 13.54 7.53 1.48
C SER A 45 14.36 6.36 2.02
N SER A 46 15.49 6.69 2.64
CA SER A 46 16.30 5.72 3.38
C SER A 46 16.00 5.89 4.86
N SER A 47 15.68 4.79 5.55
CA SER A 47 15.56 4.77 7.02
C SER A 47 16.91 4.94 7.71
N MET A 48 17.99 4.56 7.02
CA MET A 48 19.37 4.72 7.46
C MET A 48 19.87 6.07 6.93
N LEU A 49 20.41 6.93 7.80
CA LEU A 49 20.94 8.28 7.52
C LEU A 49 22.20 8.26 6.60
N GLU A 50 22.17 7.46 5.55
CA GLU A 50 23.25 7.32 4.58
C GLU A 50 23.20 8.39 3.50
N THR A 51 24.38 8.69 2.94
CA THR A 51 24.50 9.59 1.80
C THR A 51 24.05 8.89 0.51
N CYS A 52 23.55 9.68 -0.46
CA CYS A 52 23.15 9.16 -1.77
C CYS A 52 24.28 8.43 -2.52
N LYS A 53 25.54 8.81 -2.27
CA LYS A 53 26.71 8.19 -2.88
C LYS A 53 26.84 6.73 -2.42
N HIS A 54 26.86 6.49 -1.10
CA HIS A 54 26.95 5.13 -0.56
C HIS A 54 25.76 4.26 -0.97
N ARG A 55 24.55 4.84 -1.05
CA ARG A 55 23.37 4.12 -1.57
C ARG A 55 23.54 3.71 -3.04
N SER A 56 24.16 4.54 -3.87
CA SER A 56 24.40 4.23 -5.28
C SER A 56 25.44 3.12 -5.49
N GLU A 57 26.39 2.97 -4.56
CA GLU A 57 27.44 1.94 -4.62
C GLU A 57 26.91 0.55 -4.23
N ARG A 58 25.86 0.47 -3.40
CA ARG A 58 25.24 -0.79 -2.93
C ARG A 58 24.09 -1.28 -3.81
N LEU A 59 23.87 -0.68 -4.98
CA LEU A 59 22.80 -1.09 -5.87
C LEU A 59 23.03 -2.53 -6.36
N SER A 60 22.02 -3.38 -6.15
CA SER A 60 21.97 -4.70 -6.76
C SER A 60 21.40 -4.57 -8.17
N PHE A 61 22.08 -5.18 -9.14
CA PHE A 61 21.69 -5.12 -10.55
C PHE A 61 21.27 -6.51 -11.04
N PRO A 62 20.32 -6.59 -11.98
CA PRO A 62 20.00 -7.84 -12.67
C PRO A 62 21.24 -8.43 -13.37
N PRO A 63 21.34 -9.76 -13.53
CA PRO A 63 22.49 -10.41 -14.16
C PRO A 63 22.73 -9.97 -15.61
N ASN A 64 21.69 -9.47 -16.28
CA ASN A 64 21.73 -9.06 -17.69
C ASN A 64 22.28 -7.63 -17.91
N PHE A 65 22.66 -6.91 -16.85
CA PHE A 65 23.17 -5.55 -16.98
C PHE A 65 24.65 -5.51 -17.37
N ASP A 66 24.95 -4.87 -18.50
CA ASP A 66 26.32 -4.53 -18.88
C ASP A 66 26.93 -3.50 -17.92
N MET A 67 28.26 -3.47 -17.81
CA MET A 67 29.00 -2.55 -16.94
C MET A 67 28.67 -1.08 -17.20
N ASN A 68 28.46 -0.70 -18.47
CA ASN A 68 28.06 0.65 -18.83
C ASN A 68 26.63 0.99 -18.36
N GLN A 69 25.73 0.02 -18.40
CA GLN A 69 24.36 0.16 -17.92
C GLN A 69 24.32 0.32 -16.41
N LYS A 70 25.14 -0.45 -15.67
CA LYS A 70 25.30 -0.31 -14.21
C LYS A 70 25.76 1.11 -13.85
N LYS A 71 26.77 1.63 -14.54
CA LYS A 71 27.27 3.01 -14.33
C LYS A 71 26.19 4.06 -14.61
N ARG A 72 25.44 3.92 -15.72
CA ARG A 72 24.34 4.85 -16.06
C ARG A 72 23.20 4.79 -15.05
N CYS A 73 22.83 3.59 -14.59
CA CYS A 73 21.81 3.39 -13.56
C CYS A 73 22.24 4.00 -12.21
N ALA A 74 23.48 3.76 -11.78
CA ALA A 74 24.03 4.35 -10.56
C ALA A 74 24.06 5.88 -10.61
N TYR A 75 24.42 6.45 -11.78
CA TYR A 75 24.38 7.89 -12.01
C TYR A 75 22.95 8.46 -11.90
N ALA A 76 21.98 7.83 -12.59
CA ALA A 76 20.57 8.23 -12.52
C ALA A 76 20.03 8.17 -11.09
N PHE A 77 20.33 7.07 -10.38
CA PHE A 77 19.97 6.89 -8.98
C PHE A 77 20.53 8.01 -8.10
N MET A 78 21.84 8.30 -8.21
CA MET A 78 22.51 9.31 -7.40
C MET A 78 21.91 10.70 -7.64
N LYS A 79 21.68 11.07 -8.91
CA LYS A 79 21.07 12.35 -9.26
C LYS A 79 19.67 12.49 -8.69
N CYS A 80 18.82 11.47 -8.86
CA CYS A 80 17.46 11.51 -8.34
C CYS A 80 17.41 11.50 -6.81
N CYS A 81 18.31 10.78 -6.15
CA CYS A 81 18.39 10.75 -4.69
C CYS A 81 18.72 12.12 -4.11
N VAL A 82 19.73 12.82 -4.64
CA VAL A 82 20.14 14.15 -4.16
C VAL A 82 19.00 15.15 -4.33
N GLN A 83 18.36 15.15 -5.51
CA GLN A 83 17.25 16.05 -5.79
C GLN A 83 16.03 15.74 -4.92
N ALA A 84 15.75 14.45 -4.67
CA ALA A 84 14.65 14.05 -3.80
C ALA A 84 14.88 14.46 -2.33
N ILE A 85 16.12 14.42 -1.84
CA ILE A 85 16.44 14.94 -0.49
C ILE A 85 16.19 16.46 -0.44
N LYS A 86 16.67 17.21 -1.45
CA LYS A 86 16.46 18.66 -1.53
C LYS A 86 14.98 19.04 -1.55
N LEU A 87 14.19 18.39 -2.40
CA LEU A 87 12.75 18.63 -2.50
C LEU A 87 12.01 18.25 -1.21
N ARG A 88 12.43 17.20 -0.51
CA ARG A 88 11.89 16.88 0.81
C ARG A 88 12.19 17.97 1.82
N GLN A 89 13.45 18.43 1.89
CA GLN A 89 13.89 19.49 2.81
C GLN A 89 13.10 20.79 2.60
N GLU A 90 12.93 21.21 1.35
CA GLU A 90 12.17 22.42 0.98
C GLU A 90 10.68 22.32 1.35
N ASN A 91 10.14 21.11 1.43
CA ASN A 91 8.74 20.87 1.77
C ASN A 91 8.52 20.43 3.23
N VAL A 92 9.56 20.30 4.06
CA VAL A 92 9.44 19.87 5.47
C VAL A 92 8.41 20.71 6.22
N ASP A 93 8.46 22.03 6.09
CA ASP A 93 7.55 22.96 6.79
C ASP A 93 6.08 22.77 6.40
N LYS A 94 5.82 22.35 5.15
CA LYS A 94 4.47 22.00 4.67
C LYS A 94 4.03 20.59 5.09
N ILE A 95 4.99 19.73 5.45
CA ILE A 95 4.78 18.30 5.69
C ILE A 95 4.58 17.99 7.18
N ILE A 96 5.19 18.73 8.11
CA ILE A 96 5.15 18.45 9.56
C ILE A 96 3.73 18.42 10.15
N LEU A 97 2.76 19.15 9.58
CA LEU A 97 1.40 19.26 10.13
C LEU A 97 0.41 18.23 9.60
N SER A 98 0.82 17.29 8.74
CA SER A 98 -0.12 16.35 8.11
C SER A 98 0.33 14.90 8.15
N HIS A 99 -0.49 14.04 8.77
CA HIS A 99 -0.31 12.58 8.76
C HIS A 99 -0.26 11.98 7.33
N SER A 100 -0.85 12.62 6.32
CA SER A 100 -0.73 12.15 4.93
C SER A 100 0.57 12.64 4.25
N ALA A 101 1.22 13.64 4.82
CA ALA A 101 2.48 14.17 4.33
C ALA A 101 3.68 13.43 4.94
N THR A 102 3.54 12.87 6.16
CA THR A 102 4.52 11.92 6.71
C THR A 102 4.66 10.68 5.84
N ASP A 103 3.56 10.18 5.25
CA ASP A 103 3.60 9.08 4.29
C ASP A 103 4.45 9.40 3.04
N VAL A 104 4.44 10.66 2.60
CA VAL A 104 5.22 11.12 1.44
C VAL A 104 6.70 11.27 1.79
N LEU A 105 6.97 11.73 3.01
CA LEU A 105 8.33 11.90 3.51
C LEU A 105 9.01 10.54 3.76
N LEU A 106 8.23 9.57 4.24
CA LEU A 106 8.68 8.23 4.61
C LEU A 106 8.57 7.18 3.49
N ASP A 107 8.08 7.56 2.31
CA ASP A 107 7.76 6.60 1.22
C ASP A 107 6.92 5.45 1.76
N ALA A 108 5.84 5.81 2.48
CA ALA A 108 4.99 4.87 3.16
C ALA A 108 4.57 3.78 2.19
N MET A 109 4.96 2.57 2.56
CA MET A 109 4.63 1.35 1.84
C MET A 109 3.14 1.37 1.49
N PRO A 110 2.75 0.84 0.32
CA PRO A 110 1.34 0.73 -0.04
C PRO A 110 0.57 0.11 1.13
N PRO A 111 -0.63 0.61 1.45
CA PRO A 111 -1.39 0.13 2.59
C PRO A 111 -1.51 -1.39 2.47
N LYS A 112 -0.96 -2.11 3.46
CA LYS A 112 -1.07 -3.56 3.52
C LYS A 112 -2.51 -3.88 3.86
N ILE A 113 -3.29 -4.24 2.84
CA ILE A 113 -4.62 -4.81 3.02
C ILE A 113 -4.42 -6.13 3.76
N ARG A 114 -5.15 -6.30 4.87
CA ARG A 114 -5.12 -7.55 5.63
C ARG A 114 -5.62 -8.67 4.71
N SER A 115 -4.73 -9.58 4.34
CA SER A 115 -5.04 -10.73 3.47
C SER A 115 -5.56 -11.94 4.24
N TYR A 116 -5.27 -12.01 5.55
CA TYR A 116 -5.70 -13.11 6.40
C TYR A 116 -7.01 -12.77 7.11
N PHE A 117 -8.07 -13.38 6.63
CA PHE A 117 -9.32 -13.55 7.37
C PHE A 117 -9.35 -14.98 7.91
N PRO A 118 -9.60 -15.20 9.20
CA PRO A 118 -9.76 -16.56 9.72
C PRO A 118 -10.87 -17.26 8.94
N GLU A 119 -10.66 -18.54 8.63
CA GLU A 119 -11.65 -19.35 7.92
C GLU A 119 -13.01 -19.35 8.64
N SER A 120 -14.10 -19.41 7.87
CA SER A 120 -15.44 -19.54 8.42
C SER A 120 -15.52 -20.81 9.28
N TRP A 121 -15.82 -20.65 10.57
CA TRP A 121 -15.73 -21.74 11.55
C TRP A 121 -16.99 -22.60 11.64
N LEU A 122 -18.14 -22.11 11.16
CA LEU A 122 -19.44 -22.78 11.23
C LEU A 122 -20.03 -23.01 9.82
N TRP A 123 -19.31 -23.77 9.01
CA TRP A 123 -19.73 -24.15 7.66
C TRP A 123 -20.31 -25.58 7.66
N GLU A 124 -21.55 -25.72 8.11
CA GLU A 124 -22.21 -27.01 8.34
C GLU A 124 -23.64 -27.01 7.75
N GLU A 125 -24.12 -28.19 7.36
CA GLU A 125 -25.49 -28.42 6.89
C GLU A 125 -26.27 -29.24 7.92
N HIS A 126 -27.52 -28.84 8.20
CA HIS A 126 -28.42 -29.55 9.10
C HIS A 126 -29.75 -29.81 8.42
N THR A 127 -30.26 -31.04 8.56
CA THR A 127 -31.59 -31.43 8.07
C THR A 127 -32.57 -31.53 9.23
N SER A 128 -33.79 -31.04 9.05
CA SER A 128 -34.86 -31.16 10.04
C SER A 128 -36.21 -31.34 9.38
N LYS A 129 -37.00 -32.27 9.92
CA LYS A 129 -38.39 -32.51 9.51
C LYS A 129 -39.38 -31.61 10.26
N SER A 130 -38.97 -31.04 11.40
CA SER A 130 -39.82 -30.21 12.26
C SER A 130 -39.72 -28.72 11.96
N GLY A 131 -38.85 -28.31 11.03
CA GLY A 131 -38.58 -26.90 10.72
C GLY A 131 -37.73 -26.18 11.77
N SER A 132 -37.21 -26.89 12.77
CA SER A 132 -36.36 -26.34 13.84
C SER A 132 -35.09 -27.18 14.03
N VAL A 133 -33.96 -26.50 14.28
CA VAL A 133 -32.64 -27.11 14.58
C VAL A 133 -31.97 -26.28 15.67
N SER A 134 -31.42 -26.95 16.69
CA SER A 134 -30.61 -26.34 17.75
C SER A 134 -29.15 -26.80 17.62
N ILE A 135 -28.20 -25.86 17.59
CA ILE A 135 -26.77 -26.12 17.38
C ILE A 135 -25.98 -25.55 18.56
N THR A 136 -25.09 -26.37 19.14
CA THR A 136 -24.18 -25.95 20.22
C THR A 136 -22.74 -26.15 19.75
N LYS A 137 -21.94 -25.09 19.72
CA LYS A 137 -20.54 -25.13 19.28
C LYS A 137 -19.68 -24.17 20.12
N ILE A 138 -18.37 -24.44 20.13
CA ILE A 138 -17.37 -23.59 20.79
C ILE A 138 -16.96 -22.49 19.81
N ILE A 139 -16.97 -21.24 20.27
CA ILE A 139 -16.59 -20.08 19.48
C ILE A 139 -15.06 -20.00 19.41
N PRO A 140 -14.45 -19.70 18.25
CA PRO A 140 -13.00 -19.54 18.13
C PRO A 140 -12.46 -18.38 18.98
N ASP A 141 -11.29 -18.59 19.60
CA ASP A 141 -10.61 -17.57 20.40
C ASP A 141 -9.91 -16.53 19.50
N THR A 142 -10.68 -15.53 19.08
CA THR A 142 -10.23 -14.46 18.17
C THR A 142 -10.91 -13.13 18.53
N LEU A 143 -10.15 -12.02 18.44
CA LEU A 143 -10.68 -10.67 18.64
C LEU A 143 -11.41 -10.16 17.38
N THR A 144 -12.50 -10.84 17.00
CA THR A 144 -13.32 -10.51 15.82
C THR A 144 -14.80 -10.56 16.16
N THR A 145 -15.62 -9.80 15.43
CA THR A 145 -17.08 -9.91 15.50
C THR A 145 -17.55 -10.94 14.48
N TRP A 146 -18.27 -11.97 14.94
CA TRP A 146 -18.82 -13.03 14.08
C TRP A 146 -20.24 -12.67 13.61
N GLU A 147 -20.48 -12.77 12.30
CA GLU A 147 -21.81 -12.67 11.69
C GLU A 147 -22.26 -14.07 11.27
N LEU A 148 -23.35 -14.59 11.85
CA LEU A 148 -23.89 -15.90 11.49
C LEU A 148 -24.91 -15.75 10.35
N LYS A 149 -24.79 -16.58 9.32
CA LYS A 149 -25.73 -16.64 8.21
C LYS A 149 -26.28 -18.06 8.09
N ALA A 150 -27.59 -18.17 7.95
CA ALA A 150 -28.29 -19.44 7.76
C ALA A 150 -29.11 -19.36 6.47
N VAL A 151 -29.03 -20.41 5.66
CA VAL A 151 -29.80 -20.56 4.42
C VAL A 151 -30.61 -21.85 4.53
N ALA A 152 -31.94 -21.74 4.43
CA ALA A 152 -32.83 -22.88 4.44
C ALA A 152 -33.26 -23.23 3.01
N VAL A 153 -33.22 -24.52 2.67
CA VAL A 153 -33.69 -25.07 1.40
C VAL A 153 -34.76 -26.11 1.70
N PHE A 154 -35.93 -26.00 1.06
CA PHE A 154 -37.04 -26.92 1.19
C PHE A 154 -37.50 -27.36 -0.21
N SER A 155 -37.88 -28.63 -0.35
CA SER A 155 -38.58 -29.11 -1.56
C SER A 155 -40.04 -28.70 -1.48
N GLU A 156 -40.57 -28.20 -2.59
CA GLU A 156 -42.01 -27.96 -2.78
C GLU A 156 -42.82 -29.27 -2.76
#